data_AF-A0A2N9FS49-F1
#
_entry.id   AF-A0A2N9FS49-F1
#
_cell.length_a   1.000
_cell.length_b   1.000
_cell.length_c   1.000
_cell.angle_alpha   90.00
_cell.angle_beta   90.00
_cell.angle_gamma   90.00
#
_symmetry.space_group_name_H-M   'P 1'
#
loop_
_entity.id
_entity.type
_entity.pdbx_description
1 polymer ?
#
loop_
_entity_poly.entity_id
_entity_poly.type
_entity_poly.pdbx_seq_one_letter_code
_entity_poly.pdbx_strand_id
1 'polypeptide(L)'
;MDADEDDPLRKTKPNLKIRKDHRSTSTSRAYSPIRIFDVNLKVMLGLSVFAFFVIFFLIHRLVNQAEEAPRPRVVTPFPAPKVMDLPQFGGEHRESLYWGTYRPHVYLGIRARIPWSLIAGLMWIGVKDGRYLIRHVCQDSDELSTYGWTHHNGRDFGHQVLVDQSMTLATSFLKSKVDGSG
;
A
#
# COMPACT_ATOMS: atom_id res chain seq x y z
N MET A 1 65.84 24.82 -53.42
CA MET A 1 66.01 25.33 -54.79
C MET A 1 64.64 25.83 -55.20
N ASP A 2 64.32 27.11 -55.32
CA ASP A 2 65.05 28.39 -55.27
C ASP A 2 63.96 29.43 -54.87
N ALA A 3 64.22 30.45 -54.05
CA ALA A 3 64.62 31.82 -54.45
C ALA A 3 63.83 32.33 -55.69
N ASP A 4 63.29 33.54 -55.76
CA ASP A 4 63.72 34.78 -55.12
C ASP A 4 62.65 35.89 -55.29
N GLU A 5 62.89 36.98 -54.58
CA GLU A 5 62.46 38.39 -54.66
C GLU A 5 61.62 38.91 -55.85
N ASP A 6 60.72 39.86 -55.57
CA ASP A 6 60.95 41.29 -55.92
C ASP A 6 59.84 42.27 -55.43
N ASP A 7 60.31 43.42 -54.93
CA ASP A 7 59.68 44.70 -54.49
C ASP A 7 59.13 45.51 -55.74
N PRO A 8 58.60 46.77 -55.74
CA PRO A 8 58.26 47.73 -54.67
C PRO A 8 56.91 48.52 -54.73
N LEU A 9 56.55 49.03 -53.54
CA LEU A 9 56.03 50.36 -53.15
C LEU A 9 55.35 51.34 -54.15
N ARG A 10 54.16 51.85 -53.78
CA ARG A 10 53.67 53.28 -53.76
C ARG A 10 52.13 53.27 -53.46
N LYS A 11 51.45 54.16 -52.73
CA LYS A 11 51.67 55.55 -52.24
C LYS A 11 50.53 55.96 -51.26
N THR A 12 50.89 56.62 -50.13
CA THR A 12 50.26 57.80 -49.45
C THR A 12 48.80 57.86 -48.89
N LYS A 13 48.72 57.79 -47.53
CA LYS A 13 48.12 58.65 -46.44
C LYS A 13 47.34 59.96 -46.77
N PRO A 14 46.52 60.59 -45.87
CA PRO A 14 46.58 60.69 -44.37
C PRO A 14 45.22 60.47 -43.64
N ASN A 15 45.03 60.25 -42.31
CA ASN A 15 45.60 60.64 -41.01
C ASN A 15 45.10 61.98 -40.40
N LEU A 16 44.25 61.89 -39.36
CA LEU A 16 43.99 62.89 -38.30
C LEU A 16 43.23 62.16 -37.15
N LYS A 17 43.42 62.35 -35.83
CA LYS A 17 44.45 62.88 -34.91
C LYS A 17 43.92 62.55 -33.49
N ILE A 18 44.67 61.84 -32.64
CA ILE A 18 45.30 62.30 -31.37
C ILE A 18 44.38 62.61 -30.17
N ARG A 19 44.61 61.91 -29.03
CA ARG A 19 45.09 62.42 -27.69
C ARG A 19 44.91 61.34 -26.57
N LYS A 20 45.95 60.65 -26.06
CA LYS A 20 46.84 60.92 -24.87
C LYS A 20 46.08 61.07 -23.52
N ASP A 21 46.38 60.43 -22.38
CA ASP A 21 47.64 60.07 -21.67
C ASP A 21 47.41 58.86 -20.70
N HIS A 22 48.29 57.87 -20.54
CA HIS A 22 49.47 57.75 -19.65
C HIS A 22 49.23 57.87 -18.12
N ARG A 23 49.36 56.76 -17.38
CA ARG A 23 50.34 56.65 -16.27
C ARG A 23 50.62 55.18 -15.87
N SER A 24 51.86 54.79 -16.06
CA SER A 24 52.51 53.57 -15.59
C SER A 24 53.22 53.84 -14.26
N THR A 25 53.20 52.89 -13.32
CA THR A 25 54.34 52.70 -12.41
C THR A 25 54.52 51.22 -12.07
N SER A 26 55.74 50.77 -12.33
CA SER A 26 56.45 49.53 -11.97
C SER A 26 56.36 49.21 -10.44
N THR A 27 56.70 48.04 -9.86
CA THR A 27 57.74 47.05 -10.16
C THR A 27 57.53 45.80 -9.27
N SER A 28 57.68 44.60 -9.85
CA SER A 28 58.20 43.32 -9.32
C SER A 28 57.99 42.79 -7.87
N ARG A 29 57.62 41.48 -7.84
CA ARG A 29 58.03 40.38 -6.93
C ARG A 29 57.45 40.30 -5.51
N ALA A 30 56.65 39.25 -5.27
CA ALA A 30 57.03 38.10 -4.41
C ALA A 30 55.83 37.14 -4.22
N TYR A 31 56.07 35.84 -4.36
CA TYR A 31 55.16 34.77 -3.94
C TYR A 31 54.80 34.93 -2.45
N SER A 32 53.52 34.89 -2.10
CA SER A 32 53.04 34.84 -0.71
C SER A 32 52.20 33.57 -0.52
N PRO A 33 52.54 32.66 0.41
CA PRO A 33 51.71 31.50 0.70
C PRO A 33 50.47 31.92 1.49
N ILE A 34 49.33 31.34 1.14
CA ILE A 34 48.04 31.53 1.81
C ILE A 34 48.18 31.05 3.26
N ARG A 35 48.03 31.97 4.22
CA ARG A 35 48.03 31.69 5.66
C ARG A 35 46.78 30.88 6.01
N ILE A 36 46.98 29.58 6.22
CA ILE A 36 46.01 28.69 6.87
C ILE A 36 45.87 29.18 8.32
N PHE A 37 44.65 29.49 8.75
CA PHE A 37 44.35 29.87 10.13
C PHE A 37 44.82 28.75 11.08
N ASP A 38 45.54 29.11 12.14
CA ASP A 38 46.05 28.19 13.16
C ASP A 38 44.89 27.78 14.11
N VAL A 39 43.92 27.03 13.57
CA VAL A 39 42.74 26.57 14.30
C VAL A 39 43.03 25.20 14.92
N ASN A 40 42.83 25.09 16.25
CA ASN A 40 43.06 23.84 16.96
C ASN A 40 42.10 22.75 16.45
N LEU A 41 42.67 21.69 15.88
CA LEU A 41 41.93 20.56 15.31
C LEU A 41 40.88 19.99 16.27
N LYS A 42 41.15 20.00 17.59
CA LYS A 42 40.19 19.54 18.61
C LYS A 42 38.94 20.43 18.71
N VAL A 43 39.11 21.75 18.56
CA VAL A 43 38.02 22.73 18.58
C VAL A 43 37.19 22.62 17.30
N MET A 44 37.84 22.45 16.14
CA MET A 44 37.17 22.21 14.86
C MET A 44 36.36 20.91 14.88
N LEU A 45 36.92 19.84 15.44
CA LEU A 45 36.24 18.55 15.61
C LEU A 45 35.03 18.69 16.53
N GLY A 46 35.18 19.40 17.66
CA GLY A 46 34.08 19.65 18.60
C GLY A 46 32.92 20.43 18.00
N LEU A 47 33.21 21.51 17.25
CA LEU A 47 32.18 22.31 16.56
C LEU A 47 31.47 21.50 15.46
N SER A 48 32.21 20.65 14.75
CA SER A 48 31.63 19.78 13.72
C SER A 48 30.69 18.74 14.31
N VAL A 49 31.08 18.12 15.43
CA VAL A 49 30.23 17.16 16.16
C VAL A 49 28.99 17.86 16.72
N PHE A 50 29.14 19.06 17.29
CA PHE A 50 28.01 19.83 17.80
C PHE A 50 27.03 20.22 16.67
N ALA A 51 27.53 20.71 15.54
CA ALA A 51 26.71 21.03 14.38
C ALA A 51 25.97 19.80 13.83
N PHE A 52 26.62 18.63 13.82
CA PHE A 52 25.98 17.37 13.45
C PHE A 52 24.77 17.05 14.34
N PHE A 53 24.91 17.15 15.66
CA PHE A 53 23.79 16.90 16.58
C PHE A 53 22.67 17.94 16.45
N VAL A 54 22.99 19.21 16.21
CA VAL A 54 22.00 20.26 15.97
C VAL A 54 21.24 19.98 14.68
N ILE A 55 21.93 19.65 13.58
CA ILE A 55 21.31 19.32 12.30
C ILE A 55 20.45 18.06 12.44
N PHE A 56 20.97 17.02 13.09
CA PHE A 56 20.22 15.79 13.37
C PHE A 56 18.94 16.08 14.16
N PHE A 57 19.02 16.91 15.20
CA PHE A 57 17.88 17.33 16.00
C PHE A 57 16.85 18.12 15.18
N LEU A 58 17.30 19.03 14.31
CA LEU A 58 16.42 19.79 13.42
C LEU A 58 15.74 18.90 12.38
N ILE A 59 16.46 17.93 11.79
CA ILE A 59 15.89 16.94 10.87
C ILE A 59 14.87 16.07 11.60
N HIS A 60 15.19 15.57 12.79
CA HIS A 60 14.28 14.74 13.59
C HIS A 60 13.02 15.50 14.00
N ARG A 61 13.14 16.79 14.36
CA ARG A 61 11.99 17.68 14.61
C ARG A 61 11.11 17.84 13.35
N LEU A 62 11.73 18.04 12.19
CA LEU A 62 11.02 18.29 10.93
C LEU A 62 10.33 17.02 10.39
N VAL A 63 11.01 15.88 10.44
CA VAL A 63 10.50 14.59 9.96
C VAL A 63 9.36 14.10 10.85
N ASN A 64 9.54 14.15 12.18
CA ASN A 64 8.53 13.65 13.10
C ASN A 64 7.27 14.53 13.14
N GLN A 65 7.38 15.83 12.82
CA GLN A 65 6.20 16.70 12.67
C GLN A 65 5.44 16.43 11.35
N ALA A 66 6.08 15.85 10.34
CA ALA A 66 5.45 15.55 9.06
C ALA A 66 4.72 14.20 9.04
N GLU A 67 4.99 13.30 9.99
CA GLU A 67 4.44 11.93 9.99
C GLU A 67 3.00 11.80 10.57
N GLU A 68 2.47 12.79 11.32
CA GLU A 68 1.22 12.57 12.08
C GLU A 68 0.10 13.60 11.81
N ALA A 69 -0.31 13.75 10.55
CA ALA A 69 -1.69 14.18 10.26
C ALA A 69 -2.48 12.97 9.74
N PRO A 70 -3.29 12.29 10.58
CA PRO A 70 -4.14 11.20 10.14
C PRO A 70 -5.06 11.70 9.02
N ARG A 71 -4.90 11.18 7.80
CA ARG A 71 -5.81 11.52 6.71
C ARG A 71 -7.21 11.04 7.11
N PRO A 72 -8.24 11.92 7.16
CA PRO A 72 -9.58 11.49 7.51
C PRO A 72 -10.04 10.45 6.49
N ARG A 73 -10.40 9.25 6.98
CA ARG A 73 -11.01 8.24 6.12
C ARG A 73 -12.38 8.76 5.72
N VAL A 74 -12.63 8.85 4.41
CA VAL A 74 -13.96 9.14 3.89
C VAL A 74 -14.86 7.94 4.22
N VAL A 75 -15.64 8.06 5.28
CA VAL A 75 -16.59 7.02 5.77
C VAL A 75 -18.02 7.27 5.30
N THR A 76 -18.24 8.31 4.50
CA THR A 76 -19.56 8.67 3.98
C THR A 76 -19.93 7.72 2.83
N PRO A 77 -21.06 7.00 2.92
CA PRO A 77 -21.58 6.21 1.81
C PRO A 77 -21.84 7.07 0.58
N PHE A 78 -21.80 6.45 -0.60
CA PHE A 78 -22.13 7.12 -1.85
C PHE A 78 -23.60 7.59 -1.83
N PRO A 79 -23.89 8.88 -2.16
CA PRO A 79 -25.24 9.44 -2.09
C PRO A 79 -26.08 9.05 -3.31
N ALA A 80 -26.36 7.75 -3.46
CA ALA A 80 -27.27 7.23 -4.48
C ALA A 80 -28.21 6.17 -3.89
N PRO A 81 -29.34 5.88 -4.55
CA PRO A 81 -30.21 4.78 -4.17
C PRO A 81 -29.44 3.46 -4.06
N LYS A 82 -29.78 2.62 -3.08
CA LYS A 82 -29.14 1.32 -2.94
C LYS A 82 -29.59 0.45 -4.10
N VAL A 83 -28.64 -0.26 -4.72
CA VAL A 83 -28.93 -1.24 -5.77
C VAL A 83 -29.91 -2.31 -5.27
N MET A 84 -29.86 -2.67 -4.00
CA MET A 84 -30.75 -3.66 -3.38
C MET A 84 -32.22 -3.22 -3.31
N ASP A 85 -32.51 -1.92 -3.45
CA ASP A 85 -33.87 -1.38 -3.39
C ASP A 85 -34.55 -1.37 -4.77
N LEU A 86 -33.86 -1.81 -5.82
CA LEU A 86 -34.42 -1.87 -7.17
C LEU A 86 -35.49 -2.97 -7.28
N PRO A 87 -36.55 -2.79 -8.10
CA PRO A 87 -37.69 -3.72 -8.19
C PRO A 87 -37.30 -5.18 -8.49
N GLN A 88 -36.24 -5.42 -9.27
CA GLN A 88 -35.78 -6.76 -9.62
C GLN A 88 -35.21 -7.57 -8.43
N PHE A 89 -34.85 -6.89 -7.34
CA PHE A 89 -34.33 -7.54 -6.12
C PHE A 89 -35.38 -7.67 -5.01
N GLY A 90 -36.60 -7.16 -5.23
CA GLY A 90 -37.72 -7.26 -4.30
C GLY A 90 -38.58 -8.51 -4.48
N GLY A 91 -39.70 -8.56 -3.75
CA GLY A 91 -40.72 -9.61 -3.86
C GLY A 91 -40.16 -11.03 -3.79
N GLU A 92 -40.65 -11.91 -4.68
CA GLU A 92 -40.24 -13.31 -4.79
C GLU A 92 -38.72 -13.53 -4.86
N HIS A 93 -37.97 -12.61 -5.48
CA HIS A 93 -36.51 -12.74 -5.55
C HIS A 93 -35.89 -12.64 -4.15
N ARG A 94 -36.33 -11.66 -3.36
CA ARG A 94 -35.86 -11.46 -1.99
C ARG A 94 -36.23 -12.62 -1.09
N GLU A 95 -37.49 -13.06 -1.15
CA GLU A 95 -38.00 -14.17 -0.34
C GLU A 95 -37.31 -15.49 -0.72
N SER A 96 -37.04 -15.73 -2.01
CA SER A 96 -36.27 -16.91 -2.46
C SER A 96 -34.85 -16.99 -1.90
N LEU A 97 -34.29 -15.87 -1.46
CA LEU A 97 -32.96 -15.76 -0.88
C LEU A 97 -32.99 -15.44 0.62
N TYR A 98 -34.17 -15.42 1.25
CA TYR A 98 -34.29 -15.00 2.64
C TYR A 98 -33.49 -15.90 3.56
N TRP A 99 -33.70 -17.22 3.50
CA TRP A 99 -32.86 -18.22 4.17
C TRP A 99 -31.79 -18.81 3.26
N GLY A 100 -30.61 -19.09 3.83
CA GLY A 100 -29.57 -19.83 3.13
C GLY A 100 -28.39 -20.18 4.01
N THR A 101 -27.41 -20.83 3.40
CA THR A 101 -26.15 -21.30 4.01
C THR A 101 -25.12 -20.16 4.11
N TYR A 102 -25.54 -18.98 4.57
CA TYR A 102 -24.77 -17.72 4.52
C TYR A 102 -23.68 -17.59 5.59
N ARG A 103 -23.20 -18.70 6.15
CA ARG A 103 -22.12 -18.74 7.14
C ARG A 103 -20.97 -19.64 6.66
N PRO A 104 -20.19 -19.20 5.65
CA PRO A 104 -19.18 -20.04 5.01
C PRO A 104 -17.97 -20.39 5.89
N HIS A 105 -17.80 -19.72 7.04
CA HIS A 105 -16.70 -19.97 7.97
C HIS A 105 -16.92 -21.19 8.89
N VAL A 106 -18.11 -21.80 8.88
CA VAL A 106 -18.42 -23.01 9.63
C VAL A 106 -18.79 -24.14 8.69
N TYR A 107 -18.59 -25.38 9.15
CA TYR A 107 -18.85 -26.57 8.34
C TYR A 107 -20.29 -26.62 7.82
N LEU A 108 -21.27 -26.35 8.68
CA LEU A 108 -22.66 -26.08 8.26
C LEU A 108 -23.22 -24.94 9.10
N GLY A 109 -23.71 -23.89 8.44
CA GLY A 109 -24.36 -22.77 9.10
C GLY A 109 -25.45 -22.14 8.25
N ILE A 110 -26.61 -21.91 8.87
CA ILE A 110 -27.82 -21.38 8.23
C ILE A 110 -28.19 -20.05 8.90
N ARG A 111 -28.58 -19.06 8.08
CA ARG A 111 -28.94 -17.71 8.53
C ARG A 111 -29.95 -17.08 7.59
N ALA A 112 -30.82 -16.21 8.11
CA ALA A 112 -31.67 -15.34 7.30
C ALA A 112 -30.96 -14.02 6.89
N ARG A 113 -31.32 -13.45 5.73
CA ARG A 113 -30.79 -12.17 5.20
C ARG A 113 -31.45 -10.94 5.84
N ILE A 114 -31.57 -10.94 7.16
CA ILE A 114 -32.04 -9.79 7.93
C ILE A 114 -31.03 -9.37 9.01
N PRO A 115 -31.06 -8.10 9.43
CA PRO A 115 -30.44 -7.70 10.69
C PRO A 115 -31.00 -8.57 11.82
N TRP A 116 -30.13 -9.02 12.75
CA TRP A 116 -30.55 -9.80 13.92
C TRP A 116 -31.33 -11.09 13.62
N SER A 117 -30.94 -11.81 12.57
CA SER A 117 -31.55 -13.11 12.25
C SER A 117 -31.26 -14.19 13.29
N LEU A 118 -32.15 -15.18 13.38
CA LEU A 118 -31.82 -16.48 13.95
C LEU A 118 -30.64 -17.13 13.19
N ILE A 119 -29.74 -17.77 13.93
CA ILE A 119 -28.56 -18.46 13.41
C ILE A 119 -28.64 -19.92 13.86
N ALA A 120 -28.44 -20.84 12.92
CA ALA A 120 -28.28 -22.26 13.21
C ALA A 120 -26.93 -22.76 12.67
N GLY A 121 -26.44 -23.86 13.22
CA GLY A 121 -25.21 -24.51 12.77
C GLY A 121 -25.07 -25.92 13.33
N LEU A 122 -24.14 -26.68 12.74
CA LEU A 122 -23.80 -28.04 13.17
C LEU A 122 -22.48 -28.02 13.95
N MET A 123 -22.45 -28.79 15.03
CA MET A 123 -21.22 -29.15 15.74
C MET A 123 -21.22 -30.66 15.97
N TRP A 124 -20.04 -31.27 15.97
CA TRP A 124 -19.86 -32.68 16.34
C TRP A 124 -18.52 -32.87 17.04
N ILE A 125 -18.32 -34.06 17.62
CA ILE A 125 -17.05 -34.43 18.25
C ILE A 125 -16.28 -35.31 17.28
N GLY A 126 -15.11 -34.84 16.86
CA GLY A 126 -14.11 -35.63 16.14
C GLY A 126 -13.04 -36.16 17.10
N VAL A 127 -12.25 -37.11 16.64
CA VAL A 127 -11.07 -37.61 17.36
C VAL A 127 -9.84 -37.17 16.59
N LYS A 128 -8.80 -36.66 17.25
CA LYS A 128 -7.49 -36.38 16.63
C LYS A 128 -6.40 -36.72 17.64
N ASP A 129 -5.41 -37.51 17.23
CA ASP A 129 -4.29 -37.91 18.09
C ASP A 129 -4.73 -38.50 19.45
N GLY A 130 -5.83 -39.27 19.45
CA GLY A 130 -6.42 -39.86 20.65
C GLY A 130 -7.16 -38.88 21.57
N ARG A 131 -7.39 -37.63 21.13
CA ARG A 131 -8.13 -36.60 21.87
C ARG A 131 -9.46 -36.28 21.19
N TYR A 132 -10.49 -36.02 21.98
CA TYR A 132 -11.79 -35.56 21.49
C TYR A 132 -11.75 -34.04 21.26
N LEU A 133 -12.14 -33.62 20.05
CA LEU A 133 -12.18 -32.21 19.66
C LEU A 133 -13.57 -31.87 19.10
N ILE A 134 -14.10 -30.70 19.46
CA ILE A 134 -15.36 -30.21 18.91
C ILE A 134 -15.07 -29.56 17.55
N ARG A 135 -15.74 -30.04 16.50
CA ARG A 135 -15.74 -29.45 15.17
C ARG A 135 -16.90 -28.47 15.02
N HIS A 136 -16.62 -27.32 14.42
CA HIS A 136 -17.64 -26.30 14.12
C HIS A 136 -17.16 -25.36 13.01
N VAL A 137 -16.00 -24.74 13.22
CA VAL A 137 -15.36 -23.79 12.30
C VAL A 137 -14.52 -24.58 11.31
N CYS A 138 -14.52 -24.17 10.04
CA CYS A 138 -13.64 -24.76 9.04
C CYS A 138 -12.18 -24.40 9.37
N GLN A 139 -11.39 -25.41 9.74
CA GLN A 139 -9.97 -25.24 10.07
C GLN A 139 -9.14 -26.29 9.35
N ASP A 140 -8.07 -25.87 8.69
CA ASP A 140 -7.16 -26.81 8.02
C ASP A 140 -6.51 -27.79 9.00
N SER A 141 -6.33 -27.36 10.25
CA SER A 141 -5.82 -28.20 11.34
C SER A 141 -6.76 -29.33 11.77
N ASP A 142 -8.02 -29.32 11.33
CA ASP A 142 -8.94 -30.41 11.64
C ASP A 142 -8.62 -31.68 10.86
N GLU A 143 -7.87 -31.57 9.76
CA GLU A 143 -7.40 -32.69 8.93
C GLU A 143 -8.54 -33.60 8.42
N LEU A 144 -9.70 -32.99 8.10
CA LEU A 144 -10.75 -33.67 7.37
C LEU A 144 -10.21 -34.07 5.99
N SER A 145 -10.44 -35.33 5.60
CA SER A 145 -10.01 -35.82 4.29
C SER A 145 -10.76 -35.14 3.14
N THR A 146 -12.03 -34.78 3.36
CA THR A 146 -12.79 -33.93 2.46
C THR A 146 -13.91 -33.23 3.22
N TYR A 147 -14.26 -32.01 2.81
CA TYR A 147 -15.48 -31.36 3.20
C TYR A 147 -15.94 -30.43 2.08
N GLY A 148 -17.23 -30.43 1.79
CA GLY A 148 -17.76 -29.53 0.78
C GLY A 148 -19.13 -29.91 0.26
N TRP A 149 -19.72 -28.96 -0.46
CA TRP A 149 -20.96 -29.19 -1.19
C TRP A 149 -20.67 -30.00 -2.44
N THR A 150 -21.27 -31.18 -2.53
CA THR A 150 -21.27 -31.97 -3.78
C THR A 150 -22.30 -31.42 -4.76
N HIS A 151 -23.40 -30.90 -4.23
CA HIS A 151 -24.45 -30.22 -4.97
C HIS A 151 -24.91 -29.02 -4.15
N HIS A 152 -25.02 -27.85 -4.77
CA HIS A 152 -25.63 -26.68 -4.14
C HIS A 152 -26.03 -25.68 -5.22
N ASN A 153 -27.31 -25.28 -5.26
CA ASN A 153 -27.79 -24.35 -6.29
C ASN A 153 -27.84 -22.88 -5.81
N GLY A 154 -27.42 -22.62 -4.57
CA GLY A 154 -27.40 -21.28 -3.99
C GLY A 154 -28.79 -20.72 -3.64
N ARG A 155 -29.85 -21.52 -3.83
CA ARG A 155 -31.23 -21.12 -3.62
C ARG A 155 -31.88 -22.02 -2.59
N ASP A 156 -32.40 -23.16 -3.01
CA ASP A 156 -33.34 -23.98 -2.24
C ASP A 156 -32.80 -25.39 -1.91
N PHE A 157 -31.66 -25.80 -2.45
CA PHE A 157 -31.13 -27.13 -2.22
C PHE A 157 -29.60 -27.15 -2.08
N GLY A 158 -29.14 -28.02 -1.20
CA GLY A 158 -27.74 -28.43 -1.13
C GLY A 158 -27.55 -29.81 -0.50
N HIS A 159 -26.51 -30.50 -0.94
CA HIS A 159 -26.00 -31.73 -0.34
C HIS A 159 -24.48 -31.60 -0.12
N GLN A 160 -24.06 -31.74 1.12
CA GLN A 160 -22.67 -31.64 1.54
C GLN A 160 -22.22 -32.96 2.16
N VAL A 161 -20.95 -33.29 1.91
CA VAL A 161 -20.27 -34.44 2.49
C VAL A 161 -19.05 -33.94 3.26
N LEU A 162 -18.87 -34.45 4.46
CA LEU A 162 -17.70 -34.22 5.31
C LEU A 162 -17.15 -35.57 5.76
N VAL A 163 -15.86 -35.81 5.56
CA VAL A 163 -15.19 -37.05 5.94
C VAL A 163 -14.09 -36.74 6.94
N ASP A 164 -14.41 -36.96 8.21
CA ASP A 164 -13.54 -36.79 9.37
C ASP A 164 -13.02 -38.17 9.79
N GLN A 165 -11.83 -38.53 9.28
CA GLN A 165 -11.17 -39.81 9.50
C GLN A 165 -12.07 -41.02 9.16
N SER A 166 -12.56 -41.75 10.18
CA SER A 166 -13.43 -42.92 10.02
C SER A 166 -14.93 -42.57 9.99
N MET A 167 -15.29 -41.31 10.18
CA MET A 167 -16.68 -40.84 10.18
C MET A 167 -17.00 -40.04 8.92
N THR A 168 -18.10 -40.39 8.27
CA THR A 168 -18.67 -39.60 7.17
C THR A 168 -19.99 -38.98 7.61
N LEU A 169 -20.07 -37.66 7.53
CA LEU A 169 -21.29 -36.90 7.75
C LEU A 169 -21.82 -36.41 6.39
N ALA A 170 -23.10 -36.69 6.15
CA ALA A 170 -23.82 -36.16 4.99
C ALA A 170 -24.91 -35.20 5.48
N THR A 171 -24.83 -33.95 5.05
CA THR A 171 -25.79 -32.90 5.42
C THR A 171 -26.58 -32.50 4.18
N SER A 172 -27.90 -32.40 4.32
CA SER A 172 -28.78 -31.97 3.24
C SER A 172 -29.62 -30.79 3.70
N PHE A 173 -29.77 -29.81 2.82
CA PHE A 173 -30.54 -28.60 3.03
C PHE A 173 -31.60 -28.49 1.94
N LEU A 174 -32.84 -28.22 2.36
CA LEU A 174 -33.97 -28.01 1.45
C LEU A 174 -34.83 -26.85 1.98
N LYS A 175 -35.24 -25.96 1.08
CA LYS A 175 -36.30 -24.96 1.36
C LYS A 175 -37.56 -25.33 0.61
N SER A 176 -38.67 -25.42 1.34
CA SER A 176 -40.01 -25.46 0.75
C SER A 176 -40.59 -24.05 0.68
N LYS A 177 -41.33 -23.76 -0.40
CA LYS A 177 -42.19 -22.59 -0.48
C LYS A 177 -43.60 -23.00 -0.02
N VAL A 178 -43.99 -22.59 1.17
CA VAL A 178 -45.33 -22.78 1.73
C VAL A 178 -45.86 -21.41 2.13
N ASP A 179 -47.18 -21.21 2.11
CA ASP A 179 -47.75 -19.94 2.61
C ASP A 179 -47.29 -19.68 4.05
N GLY A 180 -46.62 -18.55 4.26
CA GLY A 180 -46.02 -18.19 5.56
C GLY A 180 -44.61 -18.72 5.83
N SER A 181 -43.99 -19.48 4.91
CA SER A 181 -42.54 -19.72 4.95
C SER A 181 -41.82 -18.47 4.46
N GLY A 182 -41.32 -17.65 5.39
CA GLY A 182 -40.43 -16.53 5.06
C GLY A 182 -39.17 -16.97 4.34
#